data_AF-A0A661M1C4-F1
#
_entry.id   AF-A0A661M1C4-F1
#
_cell.length_a   1.000
_cell.length_b   1.000
_cell.length_c   1.000
_cell.angle_alpha   90.00
_cell.angle_beta   90.00
_cell.angle_gamma   90.00
#
_symmetry.space_group_name_H-M   'P 1'
#
loop_
_entity.id
_entity.type
_entity.pdbx_description
1 polymer ?
#
loop_
_entity_poly.entity_id
_entity_poly.type
_entity_poly.pdbx_seq_one_letter_code
_entity_poly.pdbx_strand_id
1 'polypeptide(L)' 'RMIEDAGFEIISSGTYFIKPFSNAQMEHLLKTGIIDEKIIRGLENMATYLPEMGCEIYVDIRKAKSTNQ' A
#
# COMPACT_ATOMS: atom_id res chain seq x y z
N ARG A 1 9.98 10.48 9.66
CA ARG A 1 10.25 11.00 11.02
C ARG A 1 9.60 10.15 12.11
N MET A 2 8.26 10.00 12.22
CA MET A 2 7.65 9.16 13.28
C MET A 2 8.30 7.79 13.51
N ILE A 3 8.62 7.04 12.43
CA ILE A 3 9.26 5.71 12.53
C ILE A 3 10.70 5.80 13.06
N GLU A 4 11.48 6.75 12.56
CA GLU A 4 12.88 6.96 12.96
C GLU A 4 12.95 7.48 14.40
N ASP A 5 12.07 8.41 14.77
CA ASP A 5 11.93 8.98 16.11
C ASP A 5 11.55 7.90 17.14
N ALA A 6 10.87 6.84 16.69
CA ALA A 6 10.55 5.67 17.50
C ALA A 6 11.70 4.64 17.63
N GLY A 7 12.88 4.93 17.07
CA GLY A 7 14.07 4.07 17.18
C GLY A 7 14.10 2.91 16.19
N PHE A 8 13.40 3.03 15.07
CA PHE A 8 13.44 2.06 13.98
C PHE A 8 14.19 2.59 12.77
N GLU A 9 14.78 1.66 12.01
CA GLU A 9 15.36 1.92 10.70
C GLU A 9 14.37 1.44 9.62
N ILE A 10 14.10 2.28 8.62
CA ILE A 10 13.29 1.92 7.46
C ILE A 10 14.13 1.06 6.51
N ILE A 11 13.66 -0.14 6.21
CA ILE A 11 14.26 -1.05 5.21
C ILE A 11 13.71 -0.71 3.83
N SER A 12 12.39 -0.58 3.72
CA SER A 12 11.69 -0.33 2.47
C SER A 12 10.36 0.38 2.76
N SER A 13 9.83 1.12 1.80
CA SER A 13 8.51 1.72 1.89
C SER A 13 7.92 1.86 0.50
N GLY A 14 6.60 1.88 0.42
CA GLY A 14 5.91 2.11 -0.83
C GLY A 14 4.41 2.19 -0.64
N THR A 15 3.70 2.21 -1.75
CA THR A 15 2.24 2.10 -1.76
C THR A 15 1.78 0.77 -2.33
N TYR A 16 0.55 0.37 -2.02
CA TYR A 16 -0.10 -0.82 -2.54
C TYR A 16 -1.51 -0.49 -3.02
N PHE A 17 -1.96 -1.23 -4.03
CA PHE A 17 -3.29 -1.18 -4.63
C PHE A 17 -3.69 0.16 -5.26
N ILE A 18 -3.82 0.17 -6.60
CA ILE A 18 -4.35 1.35 -7.29
C ILE A 18 -5.87 1.35 -7.21
N LYS A 19 -6.44 2.36 -6.55
CA LYS A 19 -7.89 2.47 -6.36
C LYS A 19 -8.42 3.73 -7.05
N PRO A 20 -8.91 3.64 -8.30
CA PRO A 20 -9.39 4.79 -9.06
C PRO A 20 -10.76 5.29 -8.61
N PHE A 21 -11.43 4.57 -7.70
CA PHE A 21 -12.76 4.88 -7.22
C PHE A 21 -12.82 4.86 -5.69
N SER A 22 -13.76 5.58 -5.09
CA SER A 22 -14.01 5.53 -3.64
C SER A 22 -14.43 4.14 -3.16
N ASN A 23 -14.38 3.90 -1.85
CA ASN A 23 -14.84 2.64 -1.25
C ASN A 23 -16.27 2.28 -1.66
N ALA A 24 -17.20 3.24 -1.58
CA ALA A 24 -18.60 3.03 -1.96
C ALA A 24 -18.78 2.69 -3.44
N GLN A 25 -18.01 3.32 -4.33
CA GLN A 25 -18.03 3.02 -5.76
C GLN A 25 -17.45 1.63 -6.05
N MET A 26 -16.33 1.24 -5.44
CA MET A 26 -15.76 -0.09 -5.60
C MET A 26 -16.74 -1.20 -5.16
N GLU A 27 -17.39 -1.00 -4.01
CA GLU A 27 -18.40 -1.93 -3.50
C GLU A 27 -19.58 -2.05 -4.47
N HIS A 28 -20.07 -0.92 -4.99
CA HIS A 28 -21.13 -0.92 -5.99
C HIS A 28 -20.73 -1.71 -7.25
N LEU A 29 -19.55 -1.44 -7.82
CA LEU A 29 -19.05 -2.11 -9.02
C LEU A 29 -18.92 -3.63 -8.85
N LEU A 30 -18.46 -4.09 -7.68
CA LEU A 30 -18.39 -5.51 -7.34
C LEU A 30 -19.78 -6.13 -7.21
N LYS A 31 -20.69 -5.48 -6.47
CA LYS A 31 -22.06 -5.97 -6.25
C LYS A 31 -22.87 -6.09 -7.54
N THR A 32 -22.67 -5.16 -8.47
CA THR A 32 -23.35 -5.19 -9.78
C THR A 32 -22.64 -6.09 -10.80
N GLY A 33 -21.48 -6.67 -10.46
CA GLY A 33 -20.69 -7.51 -11.36
C GLY A 33 -20.07 -6.75 -12.54
N ILE A 34 -19.93 -5.42 -12.45
CA ILE A 34 -19.24 -4.61 -13.47
C ILE A 34 -17.74 -4.92 -13.45
N ILE A 35 -17.21 -5.14 -12.24
CA ILE A 35 -15.85 -5.63 -12.02
C ILE A 35 -15.91 -6.91 -11.21
N ASP A 36 -14.90 -7.75 -11.40
CA ASP A 36 -14.72 -9.01 -10.69
C ASP A 36 -13.34 -9.07 -10.02
N GLU A 37 -13.03 -10.22 -9.42
CA GLU A 37 -11.73 -10.46 -8.78
C GLU A 37 -10.55 -10.29 -9.75
N LYS A 38 -10.73 -10.58 -11.04
CA LYS A 38 -9.68 -10.42 -12.04
C LYS A 38 -9.31 -8.95 -12.22
N ILE A 39 -10.31 -8.05 -12.23
CA ILE A 39 -10.07 -6.61 -12.28
C ILE A 39 -9.39 -6.12 -10.99
N ILE A 40 -9.83 -6.61 -9.81
CA ILE A 40 -9.19 -6.26 -8.53
C ILE A 40 -7.70 -6.64 -8.54
N ARG A 41 -7.37 -7.86 -8.96
CA ARG A 41 -5.97 -8.32 -9.12
C ARG A 41 -5.19 -7.47 -10.13
N GLY A 42 -5.86 -7.04 -11.21
CA GLY A 42 -5.27 -6.10 -12.16
C GLY A 42 -4.85 -4.78 -11.51
N LEU A 43 -5.76 -4.18 -10.73
CA LEU A 43 -5.52 -2.94 -9.98
C LEU A 43 -4.42 -3.08 -8.91
N GLU A 44 -4.32 -4.24 -8.24
CA GLU A 44 -3.20 -4.57 -7.35
C GLU A 44 -1.87 -4.57 -8.11
N ASN A 45 -1.80 -5.25 -9.24
CA ASN A 45 -0.58 -5.36 -10.05
C ASN A 45 -0.13 -4.01 -10.63
N MET A 46 -1.07 -3.09 -10.89
CA MET A 46 -0.74 -1.75 -11.37
C MET A 46 0.14 -0.95 -10.41
N ALA A 47 0.15 -1.26 -9.10
CA ALA A 47 1.01 -0.60 -8.14
C ALA A 47 2.51 -0.74 -8.50
N THR A 48 2.89 -1.81 -9.20
CA THR A 48 4.25 -2.01 -9.74
C THR A 48 4.66 -0.92 -10.73
N TYR A 49 3.70 -0.41 -11.51
CA TYR A 49 3.93 0.58 -12.57
C TYR A 49 3.64 2.01 -12.11
N LEU A 50 2.81 2.17 -11.07
CA LEU A 50 2.39 3.45 -10.50
C LEU A 50 2.65 3.49 -8.97
N PRO A 51 3.91 3.35 -8.52
CA PRO A 51 4.24 3.11 -7.12
C PRO A 51 3.90 4.26 -6.15
N GLU A 52 3.59 5.44 -6.67
CA GLU A 52 3.23 6.64 -5.88
C GLU A 52 1.71 6.91 -5.88
N MET A 53 0.90 6.05 -6.51
CA MET A 53 -0.56 6.24 -6.67
C MET A 53 -1.41 5.20 -5.94
N GLY A 54 -0.80 4.35 -5.10
CA GLY A 54 -1.54 3.39 -4.28
C GLY A 54 -2.35 4.08 -3.18
N CYS A 55 -3.46 3.46 -2.79
CA CYS A 55 -4.31 4.00 -1.73
C CYS A 55 -3.90 3.53 -0.32
N GLU A 56 -3.05 2.52 -0.22
CA GLU A 56 -2.47 2.03 1.04
C GLU A 56 -0.96 2.25 1.05
N ILE A 57 -0.38 2.49 2.23
CA ILE A 57 1.07 2.69 2.42
C ILE A 57 1.61 1.55 3.27
N TYR A 58 2.77 1.02 2.91
CA TYR A 58 3.51 0.08 3.74
C TYR A 58 4.91 0.62 4.05
N VAL A 59 5.44 0.22 5.20
CA VAL A 59 6.82 0.50 5.59
C VAL A 59 7.39 -0.74 6.27
N ASP A 60 8.42 -1.33 5.68
CA ASP A 60 9.21 -2.38 6.30
C ASP A 60 10.24 -1.74 7.22
N ILE A 61 10.24 -2.15 8.49
CA ILE A 61 11.12 -1.59 9.51
C ILE A 61 11.91 -2.67 10.22
N ARG A 62 13.08 -2.29 10.73
CA ARG A 62 13.82 -3.08 11.72
C ARG A 62 14.14 -2.23 12.93
N LYS A 63 14.34 -2.90 14.07
CA LYS A 63 14.87 -2.25 15.26
C LYS A 63 16.26 -1.70 14.95
N ALA A 64 16.49 -0.42 15.24
CA ALA A 64 17.83 0.16 15.11
C ALA A 64 18.78 -0.59 16.05
N LYS A 65 20.02 -0.83 15.60
CA LYS A 65 21.02 -1.44 16.47
C LYS A 65 21.36 -0.45 17.59
N SER A 66 21.22 -0.88 18.84
CA SER A 66 21.75 -0.11 19.96
C SER A 66 23.27 -0.07 19.84
N THR A 67 23.82 1.11 19.57
CA THR A 67 25.26 1.33 19.69
C THR A 67 25.60 1.25 21.18
N ASN A 68 26.08 0.09 21.63
CA ASN A 68 26.78 0.05 22.91
C ASN A 68 28.06 0.87 22.72
N GLN A 69 28.11 2.03 23.38
CA GLN A 69 29.36 2.76 23.62
C GLN A 69 30.14 2.04 24.72
#